data_AF-N1W3L3-F1
#
_entry.id   AF-N1W3L3-F1
#
_cell.length_a   1.000
_cell.length_b   1.000
_cell.length_c   1.000
_cell.angle_alpha   90.00
_cell.angle_beta   90.00
_cell.angle_gamma   90.00
#
_symmetry.space_group_name_H-M   'P 1'
#
loop_
_entity.id
_entity.type
_entity.pdbx_description
1 polymer ?
#
loop_
_entity_poly.entity_id
_entity_poly.type
_entity_poly.pdbx_seq_one_letter_code
_entity_poly.pdbx_strand_id
1 'polypeptide(L)'
;MKSLPKTFILLLFISFPLLAEWFPKSKSFDEIWNTFDSNQNLFSQAYGVQTRDIIRTETAAEVQDFLYYWKICNQSEIKDLTEILRYISFYDAILIVRQCSEANKDEVTQLEKQTKKKIFDLIVLPKFEILESEITNEELIPLVSELRKEWEKTIYVFSNLYKSQEVLLLGKEKEYTLAINRVLYSEMPETRRKTLILRLLQDMKQQNKNTYQLFYYSKQNPWSVSNLNEENSESKKFYLSLLDEWKLDPDFDLENLPSLKEFHTCLEEIPITNQKIRLLGFFGFFSDYGRFTTKDQTSFSQANQTRVRFIRQTLFRSHHFQKRLENVLTSCKNSVQFVKEL
;
A
#
# COMPACT_ATOMS: atom_id res chain seq x y z
N MET A 1 -53.70 56.48 -23.93
CA MET A 1 -52.63 55.65 -24.52
C MET A 1 -51.38 56.49 -24.68
N LYS A 2 -50.36 56.24 -23.87
CA LYS A 2 -48.99 56.77 -24.05
C LYS A 2 -48.05 55.59 -23.85
N SER A 3 -47.22 55.32 -24.83
CA SER A 3 -46.29 54.19 -24.85
C SER A 3 -45.19 54.42 -23.81
N LEU A 4 -45.01 53.46 -22.90
CA LEU A 4 -43.79 53.38 -22.10
C LEU A 4 -42.63 52.94 -23.01
N PRO A 5 -41.44 53.55 -22.90
CA PRO A 5 -40.32 53.24 -23.75
C PRO A 5 -39.65 51.94 -23.27
N LYS A 6 -39.41 51.01 -24.21
CA LYS A 6 -38.72 49.72 -24.04
C LYS A 6 -37.24 49.84 -23.62
N THR A 7 -36.77 51.01 -23.20
CA THR A 7 -35.36 51.31 -22.95
C THR A 7 -34.93 51.19 -21.48
N PHE A 8 -35.86 50.89 -20.55
CA PHE A 8 -35.54 50.81 -19.12
C PHE A 8 -35.16 49.39 -18.62
N ILE A 9 -35.29 48.36 -19.46
CA ILE A 9 -34.98 46.97 -19.08
C ILE A 9 -33.53 46.57 -19.43
N LEU A 10 -32.85 47.32 -20.31
CA LEU A 10 -31.48 46.98 -20.73
C LEU A 10 -30.38 47.56 -19.82
N LEU A 11 -30.71 48.51 -18.94
CA LEU A 11 -29.74 49.16 -18.04
C LEU A 11 -29.59 48.48 -16.67
N LEU A 12 -30.41 47.48 -16.35
CA LEU A 12 -30.30 46.67 -15.13
C LEU A 12 -29.35 45.47 -15.27
N PHE A 13 -28.78 45.23 -16.46
CA PHE A 13 -27.83 44.14 -16.70
C PHE A 13 -26.37 44.58 -16.90
N ILE A 14 -26.08 45.89 -16.82
CA ILE A 14 -24.72 46.43 -17.11
C ILE A 14 -24.02 46.94 -15.82
N SER A 15 -24.66 46.85 -14.66
CA SER A 15 -24.15 47.40 -13.39
C SER A 15 -24.00 46.37 -12.27
N PHE A 16 -23.71 45.11 -12.60
CA PHE A 16 -22.94 44.27 -11.69
C PHE A 16 -21.49 44.26 -12.19
N PRO A 17 -20.54 44.89 -11.48
CA PRO A 17 -19.19 44.40 -11.61
C PRO A 17 -19.26 42.96 -11.11
N LEU A 18 -19.03 42.01 -12.01
CA LEU A 18 -18.53 40.70 -11.64
C LEU A 18 -17.16 40.95 -11.00
N LEU A 19 -17.17 41.44 -9.76
CA LEU A 19 -16.11 41.18 -8.82
C LEU A 19 -16.13 39.67 -8.68
N ALA A 20 -15.32 39.01 -9.50
CA ALA A 20 -14.68 37.76 -9.13
C ALA A 20 -13.84 38.09 -7.89
N GLU A 21 -14.54 38.26 -6.76
CA GLU A 21 -13.97 38.17 -5.44
C GLU A 21 -13.23 36.83 -5.42
N TRP A 22 -11.91 36.93 -5.44
CA TRP A 22 -11.10 36.46 -4.31
C TRP A 22 -11.36 35.03 -3.83
N PHE A 23 -11.82 34.14 -4.70
CA PHE A 23 -11.59 32.72 -4.49
C PHE A 23 -10.10 32.49 -4.74
N PRO A 24 -9.29 32.08 -3.75
CA PRO A 24 -7.95 31.61 -4.02
C PRO A 24 -8.10 30.53 -5.09
N LYS A 25 -7.42 30.68 -6.24
CA LYS A 25 -7.40 29.65 -7.28
C LYS A 25 -7.07 28.34 -6.57
N SER A 26 -8.05 27.43 -6.49
CA SER A 26 -7.77 26.09 -6.01
C SER A 26 -6.65 25.56 -6.91
N LYS A 27 -5.51 25.20 -6.32
CA LYS A 27 -4.41 24.62 -7.08
C LYS A 27 -4.99 23.49 -7.92
N SER A 28 -4.67 23.47 -9.22
CA SER A 28 -5.06 22.35 -10.06
C SER A 28 -4.52 21.06 -9.45
N PHE A 29 -5.20 19.93 -9.60
CA PHE A 29 -4.68 18.67 -9.06
C PHE A 29 -3.30 18.33 -9.66
N ASP A 30 -3.01 18.80 -10.88
CA ASP A 30 -1.69 18.67 -11.49
C ASP A 30 -0.59 19.40 -10.71
N GLU A 31 -0.86 20.60 -10.18
CA GLU A 31 0.08 21.30 -9.30
C GLU A 31 0.28 20.57 -7.96
N ILE A 32 -0.80 20.00 -7.41
CA ILE A 32 -0.77 19.22 -6.17
C ILE A 32 0.04 17.92 -6.37
N TRP A 33 -0.22 17.22 -7.47
CA TRP A 33 0.51 16.04 -7.90
C TRP A 33 2.00 16.33 -8.09
N ASN A 34 2.36 17.36 -8.86
CA ASN A 34 3.76 17.70 -9.12
C ASN A 34 4.52 18.06 -7.83
N THR A 35 3.83 18.72 -6.89
CA THR A 35 4.41 19.02 -5.57
C THR A 35 4.68 17.73 -4.77
N PHE A 36 3.75 16.78 -4.80
CA PHE A 36 3.92 15.50 -4.13
C PHE A 36 4.97 14.61 -4.79
N ASP A 37 4.95 14.48 -6.12
CA ASP A 37 5.92 13.65 -6.86
C ASP A 37 7.36 14.13 -6.62
N SER A 38 7.54 15.42 -6.33
CA SER A 38 8.84 16.02 -6.00
C SER A 38 9.25 15.86 -4.53
N ASN A 39 8.32 16.08 -3.58
CA ASN A 39 8.66 16.23 -2.16
C ASN A 39 8.15 15.10 -1.26
N GLN A 40 7.18 14.30 -1.73
CA GLN A 40 6.59 13.16 -1.04
C GLN A 40 6.11 13.45 0.40
N ASN A 41 5.61 14.67 0.65
CA ASN A 41 4.97 15.02 1.92
C ASN A 41 3.54 14.48 1.97
N LEU A 42 3.05 14.07 3.14
CA LEU A 42 1.72 13.47 3.27
C LEU A 42 0.59 14.51 3.36
N PHE A 43 0.65 15.53 2.49
CA PHE A 43 -0.36 16.57 2.43
C PHE A 43 -1.72 16.02 1.96
N SER A 44 -2.81 16.42 2.62
CA SER A 44 -4.17 15.97 2.29
C SER A 44 -5.20 17.10 2.45
N GLN A 45 -6.28 17.04 1.67
CA GLN A 45 -7.47 17.91 1.78
C GLN A 45 -8.70 17.15 2.31
N ALA A 46 -8.55 15.92 2.79
CA ALA A 46 -9.66 15.14 3.30
C ALA A 46 -10.25 15.76 4.58
N TYR A 47 -11.47 16.29 4.50
CA TYR A 47 -12.21 16.79 5.68
C TYR A 47 -13.67 16.29 5.70
N GLY A 48 -14.10 15.75 6.84
CA GLY A 48 -15.49 15.41 7.18
C GLY A 48 -15.84 13.91 7.18
N VAL A 49 -17.00 13.58 7.76
CA VAL A 49 -17.43 12.22 8.12
C VAL A 49 -17.84 11.40 6.90
N GLN A 50 -17.10 10.32 6.64
CA GLN A 50 -17.68 9.10 6.10
C GLN A 50 -17.02 7.88 6.76
N THR A 51 -17.75 7.29 7.70
CA THR A 51 -17.38 6.08 8.44
C THR A 51 -17.62 4.85 7.58
N ARG A 52 -16.55 4.18 7.16
CA ARG A 52 -16.62 2.77 6.80
C ARG A 52 -15.43 2.11 7.48
N ASP A 53 -15.67 1.05 8.23
CA ASP A 53 -14.60 0.17 8.68
C ASP A 53 -13.94 -0.41 7.45
N ILE A 54 -12.66 -0.09 7.28
CA ILE A 54 -11.91 -0.53 6.12
C ILE A 54 -10.93 -1.64 6.49
N ILE A 55 -10.36 -1.61 7.70
CA ILE A 55 -9.78 -2.82 8.27
C ILE A 55 -10.96 -3.71 8.64
N ARG A 56 -11.35 -4.58 7.71
CA ARG A 56 -12.32 -5.62 8.01
C ARG A 56 -11.62 -6.63 8.92
N THR A 57 -11.83 -6.50 10.22
CA THR A 57 -11.59 -7.60 11.17
C THR A 57 -12.42 -8.80 10.75
N GLU A 58 -11.91 -10.02 10.92
CA GLU A 58 -12.68 -11.20 10.58
C GLU A 58 -14.02 -11.19 11.32
N THR A 59 -15.11 -11.44 10.60
CA THR A 59 -16.42 -11.51 11.25
C THR A 59 -16.49 -12.80 12.08
N ALA A 60 -17.31 -12.79 13.14
CA ALA A 60 -17.52 -13.99 13.95
C ALA A 60 -17.98 -15.20 13.10
N ALA A 61 -18.77 -14.96 12.06
CA ALA A 61 -19.19 -15.99 11.11
C ALA A 61 -18.01 -16.58 10.33
N GLU A 62 -17.11 -15.74 9.81
CA GLU A 62 -15.93 -16.23 9.08
C GLU A 62 -14.96 -16.99 9.98
N VAL A 63 -14.80 -16.56 11.23
CA VAL A 63 -14.00 -17.30 12.22
C VAL A 63 -14.64 -18.66 12.52
N GLN A 64 -15.97 -18.72 12.62
CA GLN A 64 -16.68 -19.98 12.81
C GLN A 64 -16.53 -20.91 11.59
N ASP A 65 -16.63 -20.39 10.38
CA ASP A 65 -16.41 -21.14 9.14
C ASP A 65 -14.99 -21.70 9.08
N PHE A 66 -13.97 -20.87 9.40
CA PHE A 66 -12.59 -21.32 9.50
C PHE A 66 -12.46 -22.48 10.49
N LEU A 67 -12.98 -22.33 11.71
CA LEU A 67 -12.90 -23.35 12.75
C LEU A 67 -13.63 -24.64 12.36
N TYR A 68 -14.77 -24.53 11.68
CA TYR A 68 -15.54 -25.67 11.18
C TYR A 68 -14.72 -26.48 10.19
N TYR A 69 -14.22 -25.86 9.12
CA TYR A 69 -13.43 -26.54 8.09
C TYR A 69 -12.08 -27.03 8.63
N TRP A 70 -11.44 -26.25 9.51
CA TRP A 70 -10.23 -26.66 10.21
C TRP A 70 -10.44 -27.95 11.00
N LYS A 71 -11.56 -28.08 11.72
CA LYS A 71 -11.86 -29.29 12.49
C LYS A 71 -12.03 -30.53 11.60
N ILE A 72 -12.62 -30.36 10.42
CA ILE A 72 -12.90 -31.46 9.47
C ILE A 72 -11.64 -31.88 8.69
N CYS A 73 -10.74 -30.94 8.39
CA CYS A 73 -9.47 -31.23 7.73
C CYS A 73 -8.63 -32.22 8.58
N ASN A 74 -8.43 -33.44 8.09
CA ASN A 74 -7.70 -34.48 8.84
C ASN A 74 -6.19 -34.50 8.55
N GLN A 75 -5.69 -33.60 7.70
CA GLN A 75 -4.30 -33.57 7.27
C GLN A 75 -3.47 -32.61 8.14
N SER A 76 -2.55 -33.15 8.94
CA SER A 76 -1.76 -32.38 9.91
C SER A 76 -0.85 -31.34 9.24
N GLU A 77 -0.15 -31.70 8.17
CA GLU A 77 0.74 -30.75 7.48
C GLU A 77 -0.05 -29.59 6.83
N ILE A 78 -1.25 -29.86 6.28
CA ILE A 78 -2.10 -28.80 5.72
C ILE A 78 -2.61 -27.88 6.83
N LYS A 79 -2.95 -28.42 8.00
CA LYS A 79 -3.26 -27.61 9.18
C LYS A 79 -2.08 -26.71 9.54
N ASP A 80 -0.89 -27.27 9.72
CA ASP A 80 0.30 -26.49 10.07
C ASP A 80 0.58 -25.37 9.07
N LEU A 81 0.54 -25.67 7.77
CA LEU A 81 0.70 -24.66 6.72
C LEU A 81 -0.41 -23.61 6.72
N THR A 82 -1.65 -24.02 7.02
CA THR A 82 -2.79 -23.10 7.12
C THR A 82 -2.65 -22.19 8.33
N GLU A 83 -2.09 -22.65 9.45
CA GLU A 83 -1.82 -21.79 10.60
C GLU A 83 -0.87 -20.64 10.21
N ILE A 84 0.19 -20.98 9.46
CA ILE A 84 1.14 -20.01 8.89
C ILE A 84 0.44 -19.12 7.86
N LEU A 85 -0.40 -19.70 6.99
CA LEU A 85 -1.11 -18.94 5.96
C LEU A 85 -2.13 -17.97 6.58
N ARG A 86 -2.80 -18.35 7.67
CA ARG A 86 -3.75 -17.49 8.39
C ARG A 86 -3.08 -16.23 8.91
N TYR A 87 -1.84 -16.37 9.38
CA TYR A 87 -0.99 -15.26 9.81
C TYR A 87 -0.61 -14.30 8.66
N ILE A 88 -0.62 -14.77 7.41
CA ILE A 88 -0.30 -13.95 6.23
C ILE A 88 -1.57 -13.40 5.54
N SER A 89 -2.58 -14.25 5.38
CA SER A 89 -3.85 -14.05 4.67
C SER A 89 -4.92 -15.01 5.20
N PHE A 90 -5.83 -14.49 6.03
CA PHE A 90 -6.93 -15.26 6.61
C PHE A 90 -7.87 -15.88 5.55
N TYR A 91 -8.18 -15.15 4.48
CA TYR A 91 -9.10 -15.64 3.43
C TYR A 91 -8.49 -16.80 2.63
N ASP A 92 -7.20 -16.70 2.29
CA ASP A 92 -6.52 -17.82 1.65
C ASP A 92 -6.47 -19.04 2.60
N ALA A 93 -6.28 -18.81 3.90
CA ALA A 93 -6.34 -19.87 4.90
C ALA A 93 -7.71 -20.57 4.97
N ILE A 94 -8.82 -19.83 4.97
CA ILE A 94 -10.18 -20.40 4.90
C ILE A 94 -10.35 -21.26 3.64
N LEU A 95 -9.92 -20.76 2.48
CA LEU A 95 -10.07 -21.49 1.22
C LEU A 95 -9.31 -22.82 1.25
N ILE A 96 -8.10 -22.83 1.82
CA ILE A 96 -7.30 -24.05 1.94
C ILE A 96 -7.94 -25.08 2.88
N VAL A 97 -8.46 -24.67 4.05
CA VAL A 97 -9.11 -25.64 4.97
C VAL A 97 -10.40 -26.19 4.40
N ARG A 98 -11.15 -25.37 3.66
CA ARG A 98 -12.34 -25.82 2.95
C ARG A 98 -11.98 -26.87 1.90
N GLN A 99 -10.97 -26.61 1.06
CA GLN A 99 -10.46 -27.60 0.09
C GLN A 99 -9.95 -28.87 0.79
N CYS A 100 -9.24 -28.73 1.91
CA CYS A 100 -8.78 -29.89 2.69
C CYS A 100 -9.94 -30.76 3.20
N SER A 101 -11.06 -30.14 3.58
CA SER A 101 -12.24 -30.87 4.07
C SER A 101 -12.94 -31.70 2.99
N GLU A 102 -12.70 -31.37 1.72
CA GLU A 102 -13.32 -32.01 0.55
C GLU A 102 -12.33 -32.91 -0.24
N ALA A 103 -11.02 -32.82 0.05
CA ALA A 103 -9.96 -33.43 -0.75
C ALA A 103 -9.80 -34.95 -0.55
N ASN A 104 -9.60 -35.66 -1.66
CA ASN A 104 -9.21 -37.07 -1.69
C ASN A 104 -7.69 -37.24 -1.56
N LYS A 105 -7.19 -38.47 -1.32
CA LYS A 105 -5.76 -38.76 -1.06
C LYS A 105 -4.79 -38.17 -2.11
N ASP A 106 -5.13 -38.25 -3.39
CA ASP A 106 -4.27 -37.73 -4.47
C ASP A 106 -4.26 -36.19 -4.52
N GLU A 107 -5.39 -35.56 -4.15
CA GLU A 107 -5.55 -34.10 -4.11
C GLU A 107 -4.84 -33.48 -2.89
N VAL A 108 -4.70 -34.21 -1.79
CA VAL A 108 -4.00 -33.75 -0.58
C VAL A 108 -2.56 -33.34 -0.87
N THR A 109 -1.83 -34.15 -1.64
CA THR A 109 -0.42 -33.85 -1.98
C THR A 109 -0.33 -32.60 -2.86
N GLN A 110 -1.28 -32.42 -3.77
CA GLN A 110 -1.34 -31.23 -4.62
C GLN A 110 -1.70 -29.99 -3.79
N LEU A 111 -2.66 -30.10 -2.86
CA LEU A 111 -3.09 -29.03 -1.98
C LEU A 111 -1.95 -28.57 -1.06
N GLU A 112 -1.16 -29.50 -0.53
CA GLU A 112 0.03 -29.16 0.26
C GLU A 112 1.04 -28.34 -0.57
N LYS A 113 1.37 -28.78 -1.78
CA LYS A 113 2.26 -28.04 -2.70
C LYS A 113 1.72 -26.67 -3.06
N GLN A 114 0.41 -26.56 -3.32
CA GLN A 114 -0.26 -25.30 -3.61
C GLN A 114 -0.20 -24.35 -2.40
N THR A 115 -0.42 -24.87 -1.19
CA THR A 115 -0.36 -24.08 0.04
C THR A 115 1.06 -23.56 0.30
N LYS A 116 2.08 -24.41 0.18
CA LYS A 116 3.49 -24.00 0.29
C LYS A 116 3.86 -22.93 -0.74
N LYS A 117 3.46 -23.12 -2.00
CA LYS A 117 3.67 -22.15 -3.07
C LYS A 117 2.96 -20.83 -2.75
N LYS A 118 1.71 -20.87 -2.26
CA LYS A 118 0.94 -19.69 -1.91
C LYS A 118 1.59 -18.89 -0.78
N ILE A 119 2.05 -19.55 0.28
CA ILE A 119 2.82 -18.90 1.36
C ILE A 119 4.04 -18.20 0.78
N PHE A 120 4.85 -18.92 -0.02
CA PHE A 120 6.03 -18.34 -0.66
C PHE A 120 5.68 -17.14 -1.56
N ASP A 121 4.64 -17.28 -2.38
CA ASP A 121 4.18 -16.25 -3.32
C ASP A 121 3.69 -14.98 -2.62
N LEU A 122 3.16 -15.09 -1.40
CA LEU A 122 2.68 -13.95 -0.61
C LEU A 122 3.82 -13.23 0.13
N ILE A 123 4.87 -13.93 0.54
CA ILE A 123 5.96 -13.35 1.33
C ILE A 123 7.13 -12.82 0.48
N VAL A 124 7.28 -13.29 -0.77
CA VAL A 124 8.40 -12.91 -1.64
C VAL A 124 7.93 -11.94 -2.73
N LEU A 125 8.48 -10.72 -2.72
CA LEU A 125 8.39 -9.82 -3.87
C LEU A 125 9.23 -10.41 -5.02
N PRO A 126 8.71 -10.50 -6.25
CA PRO A 126 9.53 -10.91 -7.38
C PRO A 126 10.71 -9.95 -7.55
N LYS A 127 11.87 -10.52 -7.88
CA LYS A 127 13.01 -9.69 -8.26
C LYS A 127 12.67 -8.94 -9.54
N PHE A 128 12.91 -7.63 -9.50
CA PHE A 128 12.92 -6.83 -10.71
C PHE A 128 14.28 -7.01 -11.36
N GLU A 129 14.35 -8.04 -12.18
CA GLU A 129 15.51 -8.31 -13.02
C GLU A 129 15.36 -7.40 -14.23
N ILE A 130 16.18 -6.37 -14.32
CA ILE A 130 16.50 -5.75 -15.61
C ILE A 130 17.92 -6.20 -15.90
N LEU A 131 18.06 -7.14 -16.82
CA LEU A 131 19.36 -7.42 -17.42
C LEU A 131 19.54 -6.40 -18.53
N GLU A 132 20.18 -5.27 -18.20
CA GLU A 132 20.50 -4.20 -19.17
C GLU A 132 21.23 -4.75 -20.41
N SER A 133 21.94 -5.87 -20.25
CA SER A 133 22.63 -6.63 -21.30
C SER A 133 21.72 -7.30 -22.34
N GLU A 134 20.43 -7.49 -22.08
CA GLU A 134 19.50 -8.15 -23.02
C GLU A 134 18.77 -7.17 -23.94
N ILE A 135 18.85 -5.87 -23.66
CA ILE A 135 18.22 -4.83 -24.49
C ILE A 135 19.23 -4.40 -25.56
N THR A 136 19.12 -4.99 -26.74
CA THR A 136 20.01 -4.70 -27.88
C THR A 136 19.61 -3.45 -28.67
N ASN A 137 18.38 -2.96 -28.51
CA ASN A 137 17.87 -1.77 -29.17
C ASN A 137 18.11 -0.50 -28.33
N GLU A 138 18.95 0.40 -28.83
CA GLU A 138 19.31 1.66 -28.16
C GLU A 138 18.10 2.56 -27.83
N GLU A 139 17.03 2.53 -28.64
CA GLU A 139 15.83 3.32 -28.38
C GLU A 139 15.03 2.83 -27.16
N LEU A 140 15.20 1.56 -26.75
CA LEU A 140 14.48 0.99 -25.61
C LEU A 140 15.15 1.30 -24.28
N ILE A 141 16.46 1.50 -24.27
CA ILE A 141 17.24 1.80 -23.06
C ILE A 141 16.64 2.97 -22.25
N PRO A 142 16.37 4.16 -22.84
CA PRO A 142 15.78 5.27 -22.08
C PRO A 142 14.37 4.94 -21.58
N LEU A 143 13.56 4.22 -22.35
CA LEU A 143 12.20 3.84 -21.96
C LEU A 143 12.20 2.86 -20.78
N VAL A 144 13.12 1.91 -20.77
CA VAL A 144 13.25 0.94 -19.67
C VAL A 144 13.81 1.62 -18.42
N SER A 145 14.73 2.57 -18.56
CA SER A 145 15.21 3.40 -17.45
C SER A 145 14.05 4.19 -16.81
N GLU A 146 13.19 4.79 -17.63
CA GLU A 146 12.02 5.52 -17.16
C GLU A 146 10.99 4.60 -16.51
N LEU A 147 10.73 3.43 -17.12
CA LEU A 147 9.85 2.40 -16.57
C LEU A 147 10.33 1.90 -15.20
N ARG A 148 11.65 1.71 -15.03
CA ARG A 148 12.26 1.36 -13.74
C ARG A 148 11.98 2.44 -12.69
N LYS A 149 12.14 3.72 -13.03
CA LYS A 149 11.88 4.82 -12.08
C LYS A 149 10.42 4.87 -11.66
N GLU A 150 9.49 4.72 -12.61
CA GLU A 150 8.06 4.69 -12.30
C GLU A 150 7.66 3.45 -11.50
N TRP A 151 8.30 2.30 -11.76
CA TRP A 151 8.20 1.12 -10.93
C TRP A 151 8.69 1.36 -9.50
N GLU A 152 9.88 1.93 -9.32
CA GLU A 152 10.39 2.25 -7.98
C GLU A 152 9.43 3.18 -7.22
N LYS A 153 8.86 4.18 -7.89
CA LYS A 153 7.82 5.02 -7.29
C LYS A 153 6.59 4.22 -6.87
N THR A 154 6.06 3.36 -7.75
CA THR A 154 4.90 2.51 -7.44
C THR A 154 5.16 1.63 -6.22
N ILE A 155 6.32 0.95 -6.18
CA ILE A 155 6.69 -0.01 -5.14
C ILE A 155 7.05 0.64 -3.81
N TYR A 156 7.83 1.73 -3.83
CA TYR A 156 8.46 2.27 -2.61
C TYR A 156 7.77 3.52 -2.07
N VAL A 157 6.96 4.21 -2.87
CA VAL A 157 6.27 5.45 -2.49
C VAL A 157 4.76 5.26 -2.47
N PHE A 158 4.15 4.93 -3.61
CA PHE A 158 2.69 4.90 -3.76
C PHE A 158 2.03 3.69 -3.11
N SER A 159 2.77 2.60 -2.91
CA SER A 159 2.32 1.46 -2.11
C SER A 159 1.98 1.83 -0.67
N ASN A 160 2.61 2.86 -0.11
CA ASN A 160 2.29 3.31 1.25
C ASN A 160 0.89 3.92 1.34
N LEU A 161 0.36 4.40 0.20
CA LEU A 161 -0.95 5.02 0.06
C LEU A 161 -2.05 4.01 -0.33
N TYR A 162 -1.83 2.71 -0.13
CA TYR A 162 -2.84 1.71 -0.45
C TYR A 162 -4.20 2.08 0.13
N LYS A 163 -5.25 1.78 -0.65
CA LYS A 163 -6.59 1.76 -0.10
C LYS A 163 -6.55 0.74 1.03
N SER A 164 -6.98 1.13 2.21
CA SER A 164 -6.98 0.21 3.34
C SER A 164 -7.88 -1.02 3.10
N GLN A 165 -8.74 -1.02 2.06
CA GLN A 165 -9.58 -2.15 1.58
C GLN A 165 -8.79 -3.15 0.74
N GLU A 166 -7.67 -2.73 0.16
CA GLU A 166 -6.82 -3.55 -0.70
C GLU A 166 -5.66 -4.08 0.16
N VAL A 167 -5.96 -5.02 1.06
CA VAL A 167 -4.91 -5.74 1.80
C VAL A 167 -4.31 -6.78 0.87
N LEU A 168 -3.32 -6.36 0.09
CA LEU A 168 -2.49 -7.27 -0.68
C LEU A 168 -1.04 -7.00 -0.30
N LEU A 169 -0.49 -7.88 0.53
CA LEU A 169 0.96 -7.96 0.72
C LEU A 169 1.57 -8.16 -0.67
N LEU A 170 2.11 -7.09 -1.25
CA LEU A 170 2.81 -7.07 -2.53
C LEU A 170 1.95 -7.40 -3.77
N GLY A 171 0.61 -7.45 -3.71
CA GLY A 171 -0.19 -8.00 -4.81
C GLY A 171 -0.10 -7.20 -6.12
N LYS A 172 -0.50 -5.94 -6.11
CA LYS A 172 -0.42 -5.07 -7.31
C LYS A 172 1.03 -4.82 -7.74
N GLU A 173 1.92 -4.67 -6.78
CA GLU A 173 3.37 -4.56 -6.99
C GLU A 173 3.93 -5.75 -7.77
N LYS A 174 3.56 -6.96 -7.35
CA LYS A 174 3.94 -8.21 -8.00
C LYS A 174 3.37 -8.32 -9.40
N GLU A 175 2.11 -7.94 -9.63
CA GLU A 175 1.51 -7.92 -10.97
C GLU A 175 2.27 -7.00 -11.93
N TYR A 176 2.61 -5.77 -11.51
CA TYR A 176 3.41 -4.86 -12.34
C TYR A 176 4.81 -5.42 -12.58
N THR A 177 5.48 -5.92 -11.55
CA THR A 177 6.83 -6.48 -11.66
C THR A 177 6.86 -7.65 -12.64
N LEU A 178 5.89 -8.58 -12.54
CA LEU A 178 5.77 -9.72 -13.45
C LEU A 178 5.40 -9.28 -14.88
N ALA A 179 4.54 -8.28 -15.04
CA ALA A 179 4.17 -7.75 -16.35
C ALA A 179 5.37 -7.12 -17.06
N ILE A 180 6.18 -6.34 -16.35
CA ILE A 180 7.41 -5.75 -16.90
C ILE A 180 8.38 -6.85 -17.27
N ASN A 181 8.68 -7.79 -16.35
CA ASN A 181 9.58 -8.91 -16.63
C ASN A 181 9.11 -9.68 -17.86
N ARG A 182 7.80 -9.97 -17.98
CA ARG A 182 7.25 -10.65 -19.16
C ARG A 182 7.51 -9.86 -20.45
N VAL A 183 7.34 -8.54 -20.45
CA VAL A 183 7.56 -7.73 -21.66
C VAL A 183 9.04 -7.67 -22.04
N LEU A 184 9.93 -7.57 -21.05
CA LEU A 184 11.37 -7.49 -21.29
C LEU A 184 11.94 -8.83 -21.77
N TYR A 185 11.52 -9.94 -21.16
CA TYR A 185 12.12 -11.26 -21.38
C TYR A 185 11.41 -12.15 -22.40
N SER A 186 10.21 -11.79 -22.87
CA SER A 186 9.55 -12.59 -23.91
C SER A 186 10.21 -12.37 -25.27
N GLU A 187 10.35 -13.45 -26.03
CA GLU A 187 10.72 -13.42 -27.44
C GLU A 187 9.59 -12.73 -28.24
N MET A 188 9.82 -11.47 -28.62
CA MET A 188 8.87 -10.70 -29.44
C MET A 188 9.59 -9.65 -30.29
N PRO A 189 8.97 -9.18 -31.39
CA PRO A 189 9.54 -8.11 -32.19
C PRO A 189 9.78 -6.83 -31.37
N GLU A 190 10.91 -6.16 -31.57
CA GLU A 190 11.29 -4.95 -30.82
C GLU A 190 10.24 -3.82 -30.92
N THR A 191 9.56 -3.69 -32.06
CA THR A 191 8.48 -2.71 -32.25
C THR A 191 7.28 -2.99 -31.33
N ARG A 192 6.95 -4.27 -31.15
CA ARG A 192 5.91 -4.71 -30.22
C ARG A 192 6.35 -4.50 -28.78
N ARG A 193 7.62 -4.82 -28.45
CA ARG A 193 8.20 -4.58 -27.12
C ARG A 193 8.14 -3.10 -26.76
N LYS A 194 8.59 -2.21 -27.65
CA LYS A 194 8.49 -0.74 -27.49
C LYS A 194 7.08 -0.28 -27.16
N THR A 195 6.10 -0.76 -27.92
CA THR A 195 4.68 -0.42 -27.72
C THR A 195 4.17 -0.87 -26.35
N LEU A 196 4.54 -2.07 -25.91
CA LEU A 196 4.15 -2.58 -24.59
C LEU A 196 4.84 -1.84 -23.45
N ILE A 197 6.12 -1.49 -23.59
CA ILE A 197 6.86 -0.67 -22.62
C ILE A 197 6.20 0.70 -22.46
N LEU A 198 5.89 1.38 -23.57
CA LEU A 198 5.20 2.68 -23.54
C LEU A 198 3.84 2.60 -22.85
N ARG A 199 3.08 1.53 -23.13
CA ARG A 199 1.79 1.30 -22.47
C ARG A 199 1.95 1.08 -20.97
N LEU A 200 2.88 0.21 -20.56
CA LEU A 200 3.17 -0.02 -19.13
C LEU A 200 3.57 1.27 -18.43
N LEU A 201 4.42 2.08 -19.06
CA LEU A 201 4.83 3.38 -18.52
C LEU A 201 3.65 4.32 -18.32
N GLN A 202 2.75 4.43 -19.30
CA GLN A 202 1.54 5.25 -19.19
C GLN A 202 0.60 4.73 -18.09
N ASP A 203 0.36 3.42 -18.05
CA ASP A 203 -0.51 2.78 -17.07
C ASP A 203 0.02 3.00 -15.63
N MET A 204 1.34 2.89 -15.42
CA MET A 204 1.96 3.10 -14.12
C MET A 204 1.93 4.55 -13.67
N LYS A 205 2.25 5.51 -14.55
CA LYS A 205 2.15 6.95 -14.24
C LYS A 205 0.72 7.33 -13.86
N GLN A 206 -0.26 6.85 -14.63
CA GLN A 206 -1.66 7.11 -14.35
C GLN A 206 -2.10 6.47 -13.03
N GLN A 207 -1.65 5.24 -12.74
CA GLN A 207 -1.95 4.55 -11.50
C GLN A 207 -1.35 5.27 -10.28
N ASN A 208 -0.09 5.71 -10.36
CA ASN A 208 0.58 6.48 -9.31
C ASN A 208 -0.20 7.77 -9.00
N LYS A 209 -0.56 8.51 -10.05
CA LYS A 209 -1.39 9.72 -9.96
C LYS A 209 -2.76 9.46 -9.34
N ASN A 210 -3.46 8.42 -9.79
CA ASN A 210 -4.77 8.02 -9.25
C ASN A 210 -4.68 7.62 -7.78
N THR A 211 -3.63 6.89 -7.40
CA THR A 211 -3.41 6.43 -6.02
C THR A 211 -3.23 7.62 -5.08
N TYR A 212 -2.40 8.59 -5.47
CA TYR A 212 -2.26 9.82 -4.69
C TYR A 212 -3.54 10.66 -4.67
N GLN A 213 -4.24 10.78 -5.80
CA GLN A 213 -5.52 11.49 -5.86
C GLN A 213 -6.53 10.92 -4.87
N LEU A 214 -6.62 9.60 -4.79
CA LEU A 214 -7.47 8.90 -3.83
C LEU A 214 -7.04 9.22 -2.40
N PHE A 215 -5.76 9.08 -2.05
CA PHE A 215 -5.27 9.45 -0.72
C PHE A 215 -5.59 10.91 -0.36
N TYR A 216 -5.38 11.82 -1.30
CA TYR A 216 -5.51 13.26 -1.11
C TYR A 216 -6.95 13.71 -0.82
N TYR A 217 -7.93 13.13 -1.54
CA TYR A 217 -9.35 13.50 -1.44
C TYR A 217 -10.20 12.52 -0.62
N SER A 218 -9.69 11.32 -0.30
CA SER A 218 -10.49 10.28 0.37
C SER A 218 -10.81 10.65 1.81
N LYS A 219 -12.09 10.56 2.18
CA LYS A 219 -12.56 10.66 3.57
C LYS A 219 -12.59 9.32 4.30
N GLN A 220 -12.26 8.24 3.60
CA GLN A 220 -12.29 6.87 4.12
C GLN A 220 -11.07 6.63 5.02
N ASN A 221 -11.28 6.05 6.20
CA ASN A 221 -10.20 5.72 7.12
C ASN A 221 -10.42 4.35 7.81
N PRO A 222 -9.33 3.63 8.14
CA PRO A 222 -9.43 2.29 8.70
C PRO A 222 -9.91 2.23 10.16
N TRP A 223 -9.97 3.37 10.85
CA TRP A 223 -10.27 3.46 12.27
C TRP A 223 -11.73 3.82 12.56
N SER A 224 -12.53 4.07 11.50
CA SER A 224 -13.91 4.56 11.59
C SER A 224 -14.11 5.81 12.44
N VAL A 225 -13.08 6.65 12.50
CA VAL A 225 -13.13 7.92 13.23
C VAL A 225 -13.66 9.06 12.37
N SER A 226 -14.10 10.13 13.02
CA SER A 226 -14.91 11.18 12.40
C SER A 226 -14.10 12.35 11.86
N ASN A 227 -12.88 12.54 12.38
CA ASN A 227 -12.03 13.67 12.05
C ASN A 227 -10.55 13.28 11.94
N LEU A 228 -9.78 14.16 11.28
CA LEU A 228 -8.36 13.94 10.99
C LEU A 228 -7.48 13.84 12.24
N ASN A 229 -7.81 14.56 13.32
CA ASN A 229 -7.02 14.50 14.55
C ASN A 229 -7.14 13.13 15.22
N GLU A 230 -8.35 12.57 15.29
CA GLU A 230 -8.60 11.20 15.75
C GLU A 230 -7.90 10.19 14.83
N GLU A 231 -7.99 10.37 13.51
CA GLU A 231 -7.33 9.48 12.54
C GLU A 231 -5.81 9.49 12.72
N ASN A 232 -5.21 10.67 12.87
CA ASN A 232 -3.79 10.84 13.12
C ASN A 232 -3.41 10.24 14.49
N SER A 233 -4.25 10.39 15.51
CA SER A 233 -4.02 9.79 16.83
C SER A 233 -3.99 8.26 16.78
N GLU A 234 -5.00 7.63 16.17
CA GLU A 234 -5.06 6.17 16.02
C GLU A 234 -3.93 5.64 15.11
N SER A 235 -3.67 6.30 13.99
CA SER A 235 -2.58 5.94 13.09
C SER A 235 -1.23 6.00 13.81
N LYS A 236 -0.95 7.10 14.54
CA LYS A 236 0.29 7.29 15.29
C LYS A 236 0.46 6.21 16.34
N LYS A 237 -0.58 5.95 17.13
CA LYS A 237 -0.57 4.88 18.16
C LYS A 237 -0.28 3.52 17.54
N PHE A 238 -0.95 3.17 16.45
CA PHE A 238 -0.73 1.91 15.74
C PHE A 238 0.72 1.77 15.24
N TYR A 239 1.23 2.78 14.54
CA TYR A 239 2.59 2.75 13.98
C TYR A 239 3.68 2.68 15.06
N LEU A 240 3.58 3.51 16.11
CA LEU A 240 4.55 3.51 17.21
C LEU A 240 4.56 2.16 17.93
N SER A 241 3.38 1.57 18.16
CA SER A 241 3.29 0.24 18.80
C SER A 241 3.99 -0.86 18.01
N LEU A 242 3.93 -0.82 16.67
CA LEU A 242 4.63 -1.76 15.80
C LEU A 242 6.14 -1.52 15.79
N LEU A 243 6.57 -0.25 15.71
CA LEU A 243 7.99 0.09 15.77
C LEU A 243 8.62 -0.37 17.08
N ASP A 244 7.94 -0.18 18.21
CA ASP A 244 8.44 -0.62 19.51
C ASP A 244 8.49 -2.14 19.64
N GLU A 245 7.53 -2.85 19.06
CA GLU A 245 7.58 -4.30 18.98
C GLU A 245 8.78 -4.78 18.14
N TRP A 246 9.00 -4.23 16.95
CA TRP A 246 10.12 -4.61 16.08
C TRP A 246 11.48 -4.30 16.71
N LYS A 247 11.60 -3.24 17.52
CA LYS A 247 12.85 -2.95 18.26
C LYS A 247 13.18 -4.00 19.31
N LEU A 248 12.17 -4.65 19.88
CA LEU A 248 12.31 -5.67 20.93
C LEU A 248 12.41 -7.09 20.37
N ASP A 249 12.14 -7.25 19.07
CA ASP A 249 12.18 -8.52 18.38
C ASP A 249 13.63 -9.03 18.24
N PRO A 250 13.97 -10.19 18.83
CA PRO A 250 15.34 -10.72 18.80
C PRO A 250 15.79 -11.15 17.39
N ASP A 251 14.83 -11.31 16.46
CA ASP A 251 15.11 -11.71 15.08
C ASP A 251 15.11 -10.54 14.10
N PHE A 252 14.85 -9.33 14.57
CA PHE A 252 14.91 -8.14 13.74
C PHE A 252 16.35 -7.82 13.34
N ASP A 253 16.50 -7.27 12.14
CA ASP A 253 17.82 -6.94 11.60
C ASP A 253 18.44 -5.76 12.35
N LEU A 254 19.59 -6.01 12.99
CA LEU A 254 20.31 -5.02 13.81
C LEU A 254 20.74 -3.80 12.98
N GLU A 255 21.00 -3.98 11.68
CA GLU A 255 21.40 -2.90 10.77
C GLU A 255 20.28 -1.86 10.58
N ASN A 256 19.01 -2.28 10.72
CA ASN A 256 17.84 -1.42 10.53
C ASN A 256 17.36 -0.73 11.83
N LEU A 257 17.91 -1.11 13.00
CA LEU A 257 17.51 -0.51 14.28
C LEU A 257 17.69 1.01 14.37
N PRO A 258 18.77 1.62 13.83
CA PRO A 258 18.90 3.08 13.79
C PRO A 258 17.76 3.73 13.01
N SER A 259 17.41 3.19 11.84
CA SER A 259 16.30 3.67 11.00
C SER A 259 14.96 3.55 11.72
N LEU A 260 14.71 2.50 12.49
CA LEU A 260 13.49 2.39 13.31
C LEU A 260 13.41 3.44 14.42
N LYS A 261 14.53 3.72 15.10
CA LYS A 261 14.59 4.76 16.14
C LYS A 261 14.37 6.15 15.54
N GLU A 262 14.96 6.40 14.38
CA GLU A 262 14.75 7.64 13.65
C GLU A 262 13.30 7.78 13.17
N PHE A 263 12.70 6.70 12.65
CA PHE A 263 11.31 6.73 12.22
C PHE A 263 10.35 6.96 13.38
N HIS A 264 10.59 6.33 14.53
CA HIS A 264 9.82 6.58 15.74
C HIS A 264 9.90 8.06 16.15
N THR A 265 11.11 8.64 16.18
CA THR A 265 11.32 10.05 16.53
C THR A 265 10.61 10.98 15.55
N CYS A 266 10.72 10.68 14.25
CA CYS A 266 10.07 11.45 13.20
C CYS A 266 8.54 11.44 13.32
N LEU A 267 7.93 10.29 13.60
CA LEU A 267 6.49 10.21 13.85
C LEU A 267 6.10 11.06 15.06
N GLU A 268 6.85 10.99 16.15
CA GLU A 268 6.60 11.80 17.35
C GLU A 268 6.59 13.31 17.05
N GLU A 269 7.50 13.79 16.20
CA GLU A 269 7.58 15.21 15.79
C GLU A 269 6.36 15.71 14.99
N ILE A 270 5.55 14.83 14.38
CA ILE A 270 4.35 15.24 13.64
C ILE A 270 3.19 15.45 14.65
N PRO A 271 2.68 16.68 14.84
CA PRO A 271 1.61 16.93 15.79
C PRO A 271 0.28 16.39 15.24
N ILE A 272 -0.47 15.66 16.07
CA ILE A 272 -1.77 15.08 15.71
C ILE A 272 -2.82 16.14 15.35
N THR A 273 -2.63 17.37 15.83
CA THR A 273 -3.51 18.52 15.57
C THR A 273 -3.26 19.19 14.22
N ASN A 274 -2.25 18.74 13.46
CA ASN A 274 -1.98 19.29 12.14
C ASN A 274 -3.09 18.88 11.16
N GLN A 275 -3.81 19.87 10.63
CA GLN A 275 -4.92 19.62 9.71
C GLN A 275 -4.48 19.34 8.26
N LYS A 276 -3.21 19.56 7.93
CA LYS A 276 -2.68 19.43 6.56
C LYS A 276 -1.98 18.09 6.33
N ILE A 277 -1.45 17.46 7.37
CA ILE A 277 -0.76 16.18 7.29
C ILE A 277 -1.69 15.03 7.69
N ARG A 278 -1.74 14.00 6.86
CA ARG A 278 -2.52 12.79 7.11
C ARG A 278 -1.61 11.57 7.27
N LEU A 279 -1.45 11.09 8.49
CA LEU A 279 -0.57 9.96 8.83
C LEU A 279 -0.99 8.63 8.19
N LEU A 280 -2.23 8.53 7.70
CA LEU A 280 -2.66 7.37 6.91
C LEU A 280 -1.78 7.10 5.69
N GLY A 281 -1.00 8.06 5.21
CA GLY A 281 -0.08 7.86 4.10
C GLY A 281 1.07 6.88 4.37
N PHE A 282 1.24 6.41 5.62
CA PHE A 282 2.15 5.32 5.97
C PHE A 282 1.48 3.95 6.08
N PHE A 283 0.16 3.89 5.91
CA PHE A 283 -0.63 2.70 6.25
C PHE A 283 -0.20 1.47 5.47
N GLY A 284 0.11 1.58 4.18
CA GLY A 284 0.54 0.45 3.37
C GLY A 284 1.80 -0.24 3.93
N PHE A 285 2.80 0.54 4.36
CA PHE A 285 4.02 -0.01 4.96
C PHE A 285 3.73 -0.78 6.24
N PHE A 286 3.01 -0.15 7.18
CA PHE A 286 2.70 -0.77 8.47
C PHE A 286 1.67 -1.89 8.37
N SER A 287 0.77 -1.88 7.39
CA SER A 287 -0.16 -2.98 7.13
C SER A 287 0.54 -4.20 6.53
N ASP A 288 1.51 -3.99 5.63
CA ASP A 288 2.26 -5.07 5.02
C ASP A 288 3.17 -5.77 6.02
N TYR A 289 3.95 -5.01 6.79
CA TYR A 289 4.93 -5.58 7.71
C TYR A 289 4.41 -5.78 9.14
N GLY A 290 3.41 -5.00 9.56
CA GLY A 290 2.87 -5.01 10.92
C GLY A 290 2.01 -6.22 11.24
N ARG A 291 1.68 -7.07 10.26
CA ARG A 291 1.08 -8.38 10.51
C ARG A 291 2.09 -9.42 11.01
N PHE A 292 3.40 -9.14 10.89
CA PHE A 292 4.47 -10.06 11.22
C PHE A 292 5.00 -9.88 12.67
N THR A 293 4.09 -9.82 13.64
CA THR A 293 4.35 -9.61 15.08
C THR A 293 4.69 -10.90 15.83
N THR A 294 5.38 -10.77 16.96
CA THR A 294 5.67 -11.90 17.87
C THR A 294 4.45 -12.35 18.68
N LYS A 295 3.48 -11.45 18.89
CA LYS A 295 2.36 -11.65 19.82
C LYS A 295 1.42 -12.80 19.43
N ASP A 296 1.17 -13.00 18.14
CA ASP A 296 0.21 -14.00 17.67
C ASP A 296 0.82 -15.41 17.47
N GLN A 297 2.09 -15.60 17.85
CA GLN A 297 2.82 -16.86 17.64
C GLN A 297 2.81 -17.80 18.86
N THR A 298 2.24 -17.37 20.00
CA THR A 298 2.31 -18.14 21.25
C THR A 298 1.55 -19.47 21.21
N SER A 299 0.59 -19.62 20.30
CA SER A 299 -0.17 -20.86 20.09
C SER A 299 0.47 -21.84 19.11
N PHE A 300 1.52 -21.43 18.40
CA PHE A 300 2.10 -22.23 17.32
C PHE A 300 2.90 -23.41 17.87
N SER A 301 2.87 -24.53 17.13
CA SER A 301 3.79 -25.64 17.37
C SER A 301 5.25 -25.17 17.22
N GLN A 302 6.19 -25.87 17.86
CA GLN A 302 7.63 -25.54 17.75
C GLN A 302 8.12 -25.52 16.29
N ALA A 303 7.58 -26.40 15.45
CA ALA A 303 7.88 -26.42 14.02
C ALA A 303 7.37 -25.15 13.32
N ASN A 304 6.12 -24.72 13.59
CA ASN A 304 5.54 -23.51 13.01
C ASN A 304 6.22 -22.24 13.52
N GLN A 305 6.62 -22.19 14.80
CA GLN A 305 7.45 -21.12 15.35
C GLN A 305 8.76 -20.96 14.56
N THR A 306 9.43 -22.07 14.23
CA THR A 306 10.67 -22.05 13.43
C THR A 306 10.41 -21.56 12.01
N ARG A 307 9.35 -22.05 11.35
CA ARG A 307 8.96 -21.62 9.99
C ARG A 307 8.61 -20.13 9.94
N VAL A 308 7.86 -19.63 10.91
CA VAL A 308 7.45 -18.21 10.99
C VAL A 308 8.62 -17.31 11.32
N ARG A 309 9.52 -17.75 12.21
CA ARG A 309 10.81 -17.08 12.46
C ARG A 309 11.61 -16.93 11.16
N PHE A 310 11.71 -17.99 10.35
CA PHE A 310 12.38 -17.93 9.05
C PHE A 310 11.71 -16.95 8.07
N ILE A 311 10.38 -16.95 8.00
CA ILE A 311 9.61 -16.00 7.16
C ILE A 311 9.93 -14.55 7.57
N ARG A 312 9.88 -14.26 8.88
CA ARG A 312 10.17 -12.92 9.43
C ARG A 312 11.59 -12.46 9.13
N GLN A 313 12.57 -13.32 9.37
CA GLN A 313 13.97 -13.04 9.04
C GLN A 313 14.15 -12.77 7.54
N THR A 314 13.50 -13.55 6.69
CA THR A 314 13.55 -13.36 5.23
C THR A 314 12.94 -12.03 4.80
N LEU A 315 11.81 -11.65 5.39
CA LEU A 315 11.12 -10.38 5.11
C LEU A 315 11.94 -9.17 5.57
N PHE A 316 12.35 -9.13 6.84
CA PHE A 316 13.03 -7.97 7.42
C PHE A 316 14.47 -7.79 6.94
N ARG A 317 15.11 -8.85 6.44
CA ARG A 317 16.44 -8.77 5.80
C ARG A 317 16.37 -8.60 4.28
N SER A 318 15.16 -8.51 3.71
CA SER A 318 15.02 -8.31 2.27
C SER A 318 15.41 -6.88 1.88
N HIS A 319 16.08 -6.76 0.72
CA HIS A 319 16.36 -5.46 0.11
C HIS A 319 15.07 -4.64 -0.11
N HIS A 320 13.95 -5.31 -0.39
CA HIS A 320 12.67 -4.65 -0.56
C HIS A 320 12.19 -3.97 0.74
N PHE A 321 12.26 -4.67 1.88
CA PHE A 321 11.93 -4.08 3.18
C PHE A 321 12.85 -2.88 3.50
N GLN A 322 14.16 -3.05 3.34
CA GLN A 322 15.14 -1.98 3.60
C GLN A 322 14.82 -0.73 2.78
N LYS A 323 14.59 -0.88 1.48
CA LYS A 323 14.28 0.24 0.58
C LYS A 323 12.93 0.87 0.87
N ARG A 324 11.91 0.09 1.28
CA ARG A 324 10.63 0.64 1.75
C ARG A 324 10.79 1.41 3.06
N LEU A 325 11.57 0.90 4.00
CA LEU A 325 11.87 1.58 5.27
C LEU A 325 12.57 2.93 5.05
N GLU A 326 13.53 2.98 4.12
CA GLU A 326 14.22 4.22 3.74
C GLU A 326 13.26 5.26 3.14
N ASN A 327 12.41 4.83 2.19
CA ASN A 327 11.48 5.74 1.51
C ASN A 327 10.40 6.26 2.46
N VAL A 328 9.81 5.39 3.29
CA VAL A 328 8.78 5.81 4.25
C VAL A 328 9.34 6.77 5.31
N LEU A 329 10.59 6.54 5.74
CA LEU A 329 11.30 7.44 6.64
C LEU A 329 11.59 8.80 5.99
N THR A 330 12.00 8.80 4.72
CA THR A 330 12.20 10.04 3.94
C THR A 330 10.91 10.84 3.83
N SER A 331 9.79 10.20 3.49
CA SER A 331 8.46 10.85 3.45
C SER A 331 8.04 11.41 4.82
N CYS A 332 8.40 10.72 5.91
CA CYS A 332 8.19 11.23 7.26
C CYS A 332 9.01 12.51 7.52
N LYS A 333 10.32 12.50 7.25
CA LYS A 333 11.20 13.66 7.44
C LYS A 333 10.73 14.87 6.62
N ASN A 334 10.34 14.62 5.37
CA ASN A 334 9.80 15.67 4.50
C ASN A 334 8.49 16.25 5.04
N SER A 335 7.64 15.40 5.65
CA SER A 335 6.41 15.85 6.30
C SER A 335 6.70 16.69 7.55
N VAL A 336 7.67 16.29 8.39
CA VAL A 336 8.13 17.08 9.54
C VAL A 336 8.69 18.44 9.10
N GLN A 337 9.53 18.46 8.07
CA GLN A 337 10.09 19.69 7.53
C GLN A 337 9.00 20.63 7.00
N PHE A 338 8.03 20.09 6.26
CA PHE A 338 6.87 20.84 5.79
C PHE A 338 6.07 21.44 6.96
N VAL A 339 5.89 20.72 8.07
CA VAL A 339 5.24 21.27 9.27
C VAL A 339 6.03 22.42 9.88
N LYS A 340 7.37 22.39 9.85
CA LYS A 340 8.24 23.45 10.37
C LYS A 340 8.23 24.71 9.49
N GLU A 341 7.94 24.57 8.19
CA GLU A 341 7.90 25.67 7.22
C GLU A 341 6.53 26.38 7.14
N LEU A 342 5.49 25.79 7.71
CA LEU A 342 4.14 26.34 7.84
C LEU A 342 4.02 27.27 9.03
#